data_AF-A0A6B3GFM4-F1
#
_entry.id   AF-A0A6B3GFM4-F1
#
_cell.length_a   1.000
_cell.length_b   1.000
_cell.length_c   1.000
_cell.angle_alpha   90.00
_cell.angle_beta   90.00
_cell.angle_gamma   90.00
#
_symmetry.space_group_name_H-M   'P 1'
#
loop_
_entity.id
_entity.type
_entity.pdbx_description
1 polymer ?
#
loop_
_entity_poly.entity_id
_entity_poly.type
_entity_poly.pdbx_seq_one_letter_code
_entity_poly.pdbx_strand_id
1 'polypeptide(L)'
;SVSNKMGGSTYGFQVGSTFKPFTAAAALEKGISPATSFSTDWKMTLKERDFRNCKGSPAGYADWALQNELESEKGTWDMTSA
;
A
#
# COMPACT_ATOMS: atom_id res chain seq x y z
N SER A 1 -15.45 6.63 -6.90
CA SER A 1 -15.84 6.09 -5.59
C SER A 1 -15.73 4.59 -5.58
N VAL A 2 -15.03 4.03 -4.59
CA VAL A 2 -15.09 2.59 -4.28
C VAL A 2 -16.45 2.29 -3.63
N SER A 3 -17.03 1.13 -3.92
CA SER A 3 -18.34 0.76 -3.37
C SER A 3 -18.25 0.51 -1.86
N ASN A 4 -19.35 0.71 -1.14
CA ASN A 4 -19.46 0.38 0.29
C ASN A 4 -19.04 -1.07 0.60
N LYS A 5 -19.31 -1.99 -0.34
CA LYS A 5 -18.92 -3.40 -0.25
C LYS A 5 -17.39 -3.63 -0.25
N MET A 6 -16.63 -2.68 -0.79
CA MET A 6 -15.16 -2.73 -0.88
C MET A 6 -14.49 -1.80 0.15
N GLY A 7 -15.19 -1.44 1.23
CA GLY A 7 -14.67 -0.55 2.28
C GLY A 7 -14.74 0.94 1.94
N GLY A 8 -15.48 1.34 0.90
CA GLY A 8 -15.72 2.75 0.60
C GLY A 8 -16.67 3.39 1.59
N SER A 9 -16.31 4.50 2.23
CA SER A 9 -17.24 5.16 3.15
C SER A 9 -18.42 5.78 2.40
N THR A 10 -19.60 5.77 3.02
CA THR A 10 -20.86 6.39 2.51
C THR A 10 -20.71 7.88 2.14
N TYR A 11 -19.64 8.54 2.61
CA TYR A 11 -19.34 9.95 2.36
C TYR A 11 -17.98 10.21 1.69
N GLY A 12 -17.26 9.18 1.22
CA GLY A 12 -16.01 9.35 0.47
C GLY A 12 -14.81 9.83 1.29
N PHE A 13 -14.73 9.47 2.58
CA PHE A 13 -13.57 9.74 3.44
C PHE A 13 -12.41 8.79 3.13
N GLN A 14 -11.18 9.30 3.20
CA GLN A 14 -9.99 8.46 3.11
C GLN A 14 -9.90 7.54 4.33
N VAL A 15 -9.94 6.23 4.08
CA VAL A 15 -9.91 5.18 5.10
C VAL A 15 -8.53 5.00 5.76
N GLY A 16 -7.48 5.55 5.14
CA GLY A 16 -6.11 5.48 5.65
C GLY A 16 -5.65 4.06 5.95
N SER A 17 -4.94 3.88 7.06
CA SER A 17 -4.36 2.60 7.48
C SER A 17 -5.37 1.47 7.68
N THR A 18 -6.67 1.78 7.86
CA THR A 18 -7.71 0.73 7.93
C THR A 18 -7.87 -0.06 6.62
N PHE A 19 -7.27 0.41 5.52
CA PHE A 19 -7.24 -0.31 4.25
C PHE A 19 -6.14 -1.37 4.15
N LYS A 20 -5.10 -1.31 5.00
CA LYS A 20 -3.93 -2.21 4.94
C LYS A 20 -4.28 -3.71 4.91
N PRO A 21 -5.24 -4.22 5.71
CA PRO A 21 -5.60 -5.64 5.68
C PRO A 21 -6.11 -6.11 4.30
N PHE A 22 -6.78 -5.24 3.53
CA PHE A 22 -7.25 -5.58 2.18
C PHE A 22 -6.09 -5.67 1.19
N THR A 23 -5.09 -4.78 1.31
CA THR A 23 -3.85 -4.88 0.51
C THR A 23 -3.10 -6.17 0.82
N ALA A 24 -2.97 -6.52 2.11
CA ALA A 24 -2.34 -7.78 2.52
C ALA A 24 -3.11 -9.00 1.97
N ALA A 25 -4.44 -9.02 2.11
CA ALA A 25 -5.28 -10.09 1.56
C ALA A 25 -5.11 -10.23 0.04
N ALA A 26 -5.09 -9.13 -0.71
CA ALA A 26 -4.88 -9.17 -2.15
C ALA A 26 -3.49 -9.72 -2.56
N ALA A 27 -2.46 -9.50 -1.74
CA ALA A 27 -1.14 -10.09 -1.95
C ALA A 27 -1.18 -11.61 -1.71
N LEU A 28 -1.86 -12.07 -0.66
CA LEU A 28 -2.05 -13.50 -0.38
C LEU A 28 -2.83 -14.20 -1.50
N GLU A 29 -3.91 -13.60 -2.00
CA GLU A 29 -4.68 -14.11 -3.15
C GLU A 29 -3.85 -14.25 -4.43
N LYS A 30 -2.79 -13.44 -4.57
CA LYS A 30 -1.81 -13.54 -5.68
C LYS A 30 -0.68 -14.54 -5.41
N GLY A 31 -0.73 -15.28 -4.31
CA GLY A 31 0.26 -16.29 -3.95
C GLY A 31 1.53 -15.74 -3.31
N ILE A 32 1.52 -14.49 -2.85
CA ILE A 32 2.64 -13.96 -2.04
C ILE A 32 2.58 -14.64 -0.68
N SER A 33 3.65 -15.31 -0.29
CA SER A 33 3.73 -15.98 1.01
C SER A 33 3.67 -14.97 2.15
N PRO A 34 2.93 -15.23 3.25
CA PRO A 34 2.98 -14.40 4.46
C PRO A 34 4.40 -14.23 5.02
N ALA A 35 5.28 -15.23 4.80
CA ALA A 35 6.68 -15.20 5.22
C ALA A 35 7.59 -14.37 4.29
N THR A 36 7.04 -13.79 3.22
CA THR A 36 7.79 -12.87 2.36
C THR A 36 8.24 -11.67 3.18
N SER A 37 9.55 -11.44 3.23
CA SER A 37 10.12 -10.33 3.97
C SER A 37 10.32 -9.10 3.08
N PHE A 38 9.98 -7.93 3.62
CA PHE A 38 10.18 -6.63 3.02
C PHE A 38 11.11 -5.80 3.90
N SER A 39 12.20 -5.32 3.32
CA SER A 39 13.12 -4.40 4.00
C SER A 39 12.79 -2.96 3.60
N THR A 40 12.59 -2.08 4.58
CA THR A 40 12.25 -0.68 4.35
C THR A 40 13.02 0.24 5.29
N ASP A 41 13.41 1.39 4.75
CA ASP A 41 13.77 2.56 5.56
C ASP A 41 12.49 3.26 6.05
N TRP A 42 12.63 4.16 7.02
CA TRP A 42 11.50 4.98 7.49
C TRP A 42 10.91 5.86 6.38
N LYS A 43 11.74 6.29 5.43
CA LYS A 43 11.36 7.10 4.26
C LYS A 43 11.69 6.35 2.98
N MET A 44 10.82 6.47 1.99
CA MET A 44 11.07 5.98 0.64
C MET A 44 10.51 6.93 -0.40
N THR A 45 11.11 6.95 -1.59
CA THR A 45 10.58 7.69 -2.74
C THR A 45 10.27 6.71 -3.86
N LEU A 46 9.05 6.79 -4.38
CA LEU A 46 8.57 5.96 -5.47
C LEU A 46 8.27 6.83 -6.69
N LYS A 47 8.49 6.32 -7.89
CA LYS A 47 8.07 7.04 -9.10
C LYS A 47 6.65 6.64 -9.42
N GLU A 48 5.74 7.61 -9.54
CA GLU A 48 4.33 7.34 -9.87
C GLU A 48 4.20 6.56 -11.19
N ARG A 49 5.16 6.75 -12.10
CA ARG A 49 5.20 6.08 -13.39
C ARG A 49 5.46 4.57 -13.31
N ASP A 50 5.87 4.04 -12.16
CA ASP A 50 6.09 2.61 -11.96
C ASP A 50 4.77 1.87 -11.66
N PHE A 51 3.70 2.63 -11.35
CA PHE A 51 2.36 2.10 -11.09
C PHE A 51 1.44 2.31 -12.29
N ARG A 52 0.36 1.54 -12.36
CA ARG A 52 -0.63 1.58 -13.45
C ARG A 52 -2.02 1.83 -12.90
N ASN A 53 -2.76 2.73 -13.56
CA ASN A 53 -4.17 2.95 -13.27
C ASN A 53 -5.05 1.88 -13.96
N CYS A 54 -6.36 1.91 -13.72
CA CYS A 54 -7.30 0.94 -14.30
C CYS A 54 -7.37 0.98 -15.85
N LYS A 55 -6.89 2.05 -16.49
CA LYS A 55 -6.80 2.18 -17.96
C LYS A 55 -5.45 1.68 -18.51
N GLY A 56 -4.56 1.19 -17.65
CA GLY A 56 -3.23 0.73 -18.02
C GLY A 56 -2.21 1.85 -18.28
N SER A 57 -2.55 3.12 -18.06
CA SER A 57 -1.61 4.23 -18.14
C SER A 57 -0.83 4.39 -16.83
N PRO A 58 0.33 5.07 -16.83
CA PRO A 58 1.02 5.48 -15.60
C PRO A 58 0.07 6.13 -14.59
N ALA A 59 0.27 5.86 -13.29
CA ALA A 59 -0.52 6.49 -12.24
C ALA A 59 -0.25 8.00 -12.14
N GLY A 60 0.93 8.42 -12.58
CA GLY A 60 1.36 9.81 -12.70
C GLY A 60 2.82 9.87 -13.17
N TYR A 61 3.45 11.03 -13.01
CA TYR A 61 4.82 11.28 -13.46
C TYR A 61 5.70 11.94 -12.39
N ALA A 62 5.16 12.20 -11.20
CA ALA A 62 5.92 12.79 -10.12
C ALA A 62 6.70 11.73 -9.32
N ASP A 63 7.62 12.22 -8.50
CA ASP A 63 8.20 11.45 -7.40
C ASP A 63 7.27 11.54 -6.18
N TRP A 64 6.91 10.39 -5.64
CA TRP A 64 6.04 10.26 -4.49
C TRP A 64 6.87 9.90 -3.25
N ALA A 65 7.04 10.88 -2.36
CA ALA A 65 7.70 10.70 -1.08
C ALA A 65 6.73 10.09 -0.06
N LEU A 66 7.13 8.95 0.51
CA LEU A 66 6.39 8.19 1.52
C LEU A 66 7.22 8.09 2.79
N GLN A 67 6.53 8.02 3.93
CA GLN A 67 7.14 7.76 5.22
C GLN A 67 6.22 6.94 6.12
N ASN A 68 6.81 6.14 6.99
CA ASN A 68 6.12 5.50 8.10
C ASN A 68 5.76 6.52 9.20
N GLU A 69 4.91 6.14 10.14
CA GLU A 69 4.41 7.03 11.19
C GLU A 69 5.55 7.43 12.15
N LEU A 70 6.41 6.47 12.50
CA LEU A 70 7.54 6.66 13.41
C LEU A 70 8.88 6.39 12.75
N GLU A 71 9.90 7.19 13.08
CA GLU A 71 11.28 6.99 12.57
C GLU A 71 11.92 5.64 12.98
N SER A 72 11.37 4.99 14.01
CA SER A 72 11.76 3.66 14.45
C SER A 72 11.20 2.53 13.58
N GLU A 73 10.19 2.79 12.75
CA GLU A 73 9.58 1.81 11.85
C GLU A 73 10.44 1.64 10.59
N LYS A 74 11.60 1.02 10.77
CA LYS A 74 12.57 0.69 9.73
C LYS A 74 13.18 -0.68 10.02
N GLY A 75 13.54 -1.42 8.99
CA GLY A 75 14.09 -2.77 9.14
C GLY A 75 13.44 -3.76 8.18
N THR A 76 13.48 -5.04 8.56
CA THR A 76 12.91 -6.13 7.75
C THR A 76 11.72 -6.72 8.47
N TRP A 77 10.60 -6.80 7.77
CA TRP A 77 9.32 -7.24 8.30
C TRP A 77 8.73 -8.31 7.38
N ASP A 78 8.05 -9.30 7.94
CA ASP A 78 7.16 -10.16 7.16
C ASP A 78 5.75 -9.57 7.11
N MET A 79 4.84 -10.16 6.33
CA MET A 79 3.48 -9.65 6.22
C MET A 79 2.66 -9.76 7.51
N THR A 80 3.15 -10.50 8.51
CA THR A 80 2.46 -10.70 9.79
C THR A 80 2.86 -9.68 10.85
N SER A 81 4.01 -9.03 10.67
CA SER A 81 4.62 -8.07 11.59
C SER A 81 4.62 -6.62 11.07
N ALA A 82 4.14 -6.41 9.84
CA ALA A 82 4.06 -5.12 9.15
C ALA A 82 2.71 -4.38 9.34
#